data_AF-A0A1G7Z358-F1
#
_entry.id   AF-A0A1G7Z358-F1
#
_cell.length_a   1.000
_cell.length_b   1.000
_cell.length_c   1.000
_cell.angle_alpha   90.00
_cell.angle_beta   90.00
_cell.angle_gamma   90.00
#
_symmetry.space_group_name_H-M   'P 1'
#
loop_
_entity.id
_entity.type
_entity.pdbx_description
1 polymer ?
#
loop_
_entity_poly.entity_id
_entity_poly.type
_entity_poly.pdbx_seq_one_letter_code
_entity_poly.pdbx_strand_id
1 'polypeptide(L)'
;MSENSLSISLLVPAGTSLASKLSHELIEHLPVGVYLCNSAGIVVAYNRKAADIWGEAPNLGESQIKFCGAHKLLTPEGVHIPHDQTPLADILVTQKAVTNFRTIIERRDGSRVPVLANIVPLFDENGIMLGFMNSVQDLRQQVAQDLNQQHLENALFQSQKMEMVGQITSGLAHDFNNQLASMSMALSLMEKDVDTAGSSRLSKYYDLCREAVERATSLADNLLRFSRKRAKKLERIDPNQVLLGMASLIRTAVGSKVVLDLSLAPDARFLKANKQQLESAILNLAINARDAMPGGGTLTFSTHDVNLDRSNFTQHNSNFQPGSYVVISAVDNGIGMTAEVLDKVFAPFFTTKEDGKGTGLGLSMVRGFVNEMNGQLSVESEPGHGTCFRLHFPSYGTEHSMAIDGSEE
;
A
#
# COMPACT_ATOMS: atom_id res chain seq x y z
N MET A 1 55.92 0.21 -24.66
CA MET A 1 54.99 -0.71 -23.98
C MET A 1 55.30 -0.64 -22.49
N SER A 2 54.50 0.11 -21.75
CA SER A 2 54.51 0.12 -20.28
C SER A 2 53.05 0.16 -19.86
N GLU A 3 52.56 -0.96 -19.36
CA GLU A 3 51.24 -1.10 -18.74
C GLU A 3 51.23 -0.22 -17.48
N ASN A 4 50.54 0.92 -17.56
CA ASN A 4 50.16 1.70 -16.40
C ASN A 4 49.03 0.94 -15.68
N SER A 5 49.41 0.06 -14.75
CA SER A 5 48.48 -0.54 -13.80
C SER A 5 47.97 0.54 -12.85
N LEU A 6 46.74 1.02 -13.08
CA LEU A 6 46.01 1.88 -12.15
C LEU A 6 45.75 1.09 -10.86
N SER A 7 46.66 1.22 -9.90
CA SER A 7 46.45 0.79 -8.52
C SER A 7 45.60 1.86 -7.80
N ILE A 8 44.89 1.47 -6.72
CA ILE A 8 44.07 2.36 -5.85
C ILE A 8 44.85 3.58 -5.29
N SER A 9 46.15 3.64 -5.50
CA SER A 9 47.06 4.72 -5.09
C SER A 9 46.78 6.11 -5.72
N LEU A 10 45.91 6.23 -6.73
CA LEU A 10 45.57 7.53 -7.35
C LEU A 10 44.68 8.46 -6.51
N LEU A 11 44.23 8.02 -5.32
CA LEU A 11 43.48 8.87 -4.38
C LEU A 11 44.36 9.66 -3.39
N VAL A 12 45.70 9.54 -3.45
CA VAL A 12 46.60 10.26 -2.53
C VAL A 12 47.85 10.76 -3.28
N PRO A 13 48.24 12.04 -3.15
CA PRO A 13 49.49 12.53 -3.73
C PRO A 13 50.68 11.75 -3.15
N ALA A 14 51.63 11.41 -4.02
CA ALA A 14 52.78 10.56 -3.71
C ALA A 14 53.59 11.08 -2.50
N GLY A 15 53.32 10.52 -1.31
CA GLY A 15 54.02 10.85 -0.07
C GLY A 15 53.60 9.94 1.09
N THR A 16 54.53 9.10 1.55
CA THR A 16 54.49 8.23 2.75
C THR A 16 53.59 6.97 2.70
N SER A 17 54.20 5.81 2.98
CA SER A 17 53.62 4.46 2.89
C SER A 17 52.45 4.18 3.85
N LEU A 18 52.13 5.12 4.76
CA LEU A 18 51.05 4.98 5.73
C LEU A 18 49.72 5.55 5.20
N ALA A 19 49.74 6.70 4.52
CA ALA A 19 48.54 7.35 3.99
C ALA A 19 47.88 6.51 2.89
N SER A 20 48.68 5.98 1.96
CA SER A 20 48.18 5.07 0.93
C SER A 20 47.63 3.75 1.50
N LYS A 21 48.25 3.21 2.56
CA LYS A 21 47.74 2.02 3.26
C LYS A 21 46.43 2.30 3.99
N LEU A 22 46.34 3.43 4.69
CA LEU A 22 45.12 3.87 5.37
C LEU A 22 43.96 4.08 4.40
N SER A 23 44.19 4.73 3.25
CA SER A 23 43.15 4.92 2.24
C SER A 23 42.66 3.60 1.64
N HIS A 24 43.57 2.65 1.40
CA HIS A 24 43.19 1.32 0.92
C HIS A 24 42.35 0.56 1.95
N GLU A 25 42.80 0.52 3.21
CA GLU A 25 42.08 -0.13 4.32
C GLU A 25 40.69 0.49 4.55
N LEU A 26 40.57 1.81 4.46
CA LEU A 26 39.27 2.48 4.60
C LEU A 26 38.28 2.05 3.52
N ILE A 27 38.71 2.02 2.25
CA ILE A 27 37.86 1.60 1.11
C ILE A 27 37.52 0.11 1.22
N GLU A 28 38.47 -0.72 1.64
CA GLU A 28 38.32 -2.16 1.77
C GLU A 28 37.25 -2.54 2.80
N HIS A 29 37.14 -1.76 3.87
CA HIS A 29 36.19 -1.99 4.96
C HIS A 29 34.86 -1.22 4.83
N LEU A 30 34.61 -0.52 3.73
CA LEU A 30 33.33 0.14 3.52
C LEU A 30 32.17 -0.87 3.46
N PRO A 31 31.00 -0.55 4.06
CA PRO A 31 29.81 -1.41 3.99
C PRO A 31 29.14 -1.41 2.61
N VAL A 32 29.67 -0.64 1.66
CA VAL A 32 29.23 -0.55 0.26
C VAL A 32 30.30 -1.14 -0.66
N GLY A 33 29.87 -1.74 -1.76
CA GLY A 33 30.78 -2.15 -2.83
C GLY A 33 31.32 -0.94 -3.54
N VAL A 34 32.63 -0.85 -3.73
CA VAL A 34 33.27 0.24 -4.48
C VAL A 34 34.18 -0.37 -5.52
N TYR A 35 34.11 0.14 -6.76
CA TYR A 35 35.04 -0.23 -7.82
C TYR A 35 35.32 0.93 -8.76
N LEU A 36 36.45 0.83 -9.45
CA LEU A 36 36.98 1.81 -10.37
C LEU A 36 37.11 1.21 -11.76
N CYS A 37 36.71 1.97 -12.77
CA CYS A 37 36.97 1.68 -14.16
C CYS A 37 37.88 2.74 -14.76
N ASN A 38 38.74 2.34 -15.71
CA ASN A 38 39.51 3.29 -16.52
C ASN A 38 38.64 3.93 -17.63
N SER A 39 39.22 4.82 -18.43
CA SER A 39 38.53 5.51 -19.55
C SER A 39 38.05 4.59 -20.67
N ALA A 40 38.52 3.34 -20.73
CA ALA A 40 38.01 2.30 -21.62
C ALA A 40 36.84 1.49 -21.00
N GLY A 41 36.43 1.84 -19.78
CA GLY A 41 35.41 1.14 -19.01
C GLY A 41 35.88 -0.19 -18.41
N ILE A 42 37.18 -0.48 -18.37
CA ILE A 42 37.70 -1.74 -17.79
C ILE A 42 37.84 -1.57 -16.28
N VAL A 43 37.33 -2.52 -15.51
CA VAL A 43 37.49 -2.54 -14.04
C VAL A 43 38.97 -2.71 -13.68
N VAL A 44 39.54 -1.71 -13.00
CA VAL A 44 40.96 -1.69 -12.60
C VAL A 44 41.17 -1.92 -11.10
N ALA A 45 40.13 -1.70 -10.29
CA ALA A 45 40.19 -1.93 -8.86
C ALA A 45 38.78 -2.10 -8.27
N TYR A 46 38.67 -2.83 -7.16
CA TYR A 46 37.44 -3.01 -6.39
C TYR A 46 37.77 -3.37 -4.94
N ASN A 47 36.81 -3.18 -4.02
CA ASN A 47 36.89 -3.67 -2.65
C ASN A 47 36.22 -5.04 -2.48
N ARG A 48 36.50 -5.75 -1.38
CA ARG A 48 35.86 -7.05 -1.10
C ARG A 48 34.33 -7.00 -1.16
N LYS A 49 33.69 -5.92 -0.70
CA LYS A 49 32.23 -5.81 -0.71
C LYS A 49 31.65 -5.81 -2.14
N ALA A 50 32.33 -5.22 -3.12
CA ALA A 50 31.92 -5.28 -4.52
C ALA A 50 32.00 -6.70 -5.09
N ALA A 51 33.09 -7.43 -4.80
CA ALA A 51 33.23 -8.85 -5.16
C ALA A 51 32.15 -9.71 -4.50
N ASP A 52 31.87 -9.49 -3.22
CA ASP A 52 30.80 -10.19 -2.50
C ASP A 52 29.42 -9.95 -3.15
N ILE A 53 29.15 -8.74 -3.65
CA ILE A 53 27.90 -8.39 -4.34
C ILE A 53 27.81 -9.11 -5.68
N TRP A 54 28.89 -9.11 -6.48
CA TRP A 54 28.99 -9.82 -7.76
C TRP A 54 28.95 -11.35 -7.61
N GLY A 55 29.36 -11.86 -6.44
CA GLY A 55 29.43 -13.28 -6.14
C GLY A 55 30.74 -13.96 -6.57
N GLU A 56 31.62 -13.23 -7.27
CA GLU A 56 32.95 -13.68 -7.64
C GLU A 56 33.94 -12.52 -7.55
N ALA A 57 35.20 -12.83 -7.27
CA ALA A 57 36.30 -11.88 -7.31
C ALA A 57 36.88 -11.85 -8.73
N PRO A 58 36.61 -10.81 -9.54
CA PRO A 58 37.09 -10.77 -10.90
C PRO A 58 38.62 -10.62 -10.96
N ASN A 59 39.25 -11.29 -11.94
CA ASN A 59 40.67 -11.08 -12.25
C ASN A 59 40.86 -9.69 -12.86
N LEU A 60 41.60 -8.83 -12.17
CA LEU A 60 41.94 -7.49 -12.67
C LEU A 60 42.88 -7.59 -13.88
N GLY A 61 42.64 -6.78 -14.91
CA GLY A 61 43.53 -6.64 -16.06
C GLY A 61 43.26 -7.59 -17.24
N GLU A 62 42.34 -8.56 -17.12
CA GLU A 62 41.82 -9.24 -18.30
C GLU A 62 40.85 -8.31 -19.05
N SER A 63 41.06 -8.13 -20.37
CA SER A 63 40.31 -7.20 -21.26
C SER A 63 38.79 -7.45 -21.36
N GLN A 64 38.24 -8.38 -20.57
CA GLN A 64 36.87 -8.87 -20.68
C GLN A 64 35.89 -8.21 -19.69
N ILE A 65 36.36 -7.64 -18.58
CA ILE A 65 35.46 -7.12 -17.54
C ILE A 65 35.21 -5.63 -17.75
N LYS A 66 34.28 -5.36 -18.65
CA LYS A 66 33.81 -4.00 -18.94
C LYS A 66 32.66 -3.60 -18.03
N PHE A 67 32.73 -2.36 -17.56
CA PHE A 67 31.74 -1.61 -16.80
C PHE A 67 31.46 -2.12 -15.39
N CYS A 68 31.32 -3.42 -15.17
CA CYS A 68 31.21 -4.00 -13.83
C CYS A 68 31.55 -5.51 -13.83
N GLY A 69 31.80 -6.08 -12.65
CA GLY A 69 32.03 -7.51 -12.47
C GLY A 69 30.75 -8.37 -12.39
N ALA A 70 29.57 -7.81 -12.65
CA ALA A 70 28.33 -8.57 -12.60
C ALA A 70 28.20 -9.52 -13.81
N HIS A 71 27.63 -10.70 -13.59
CA HIS A 71 27.33 -11.62 -14.69
C HIS A 71 26.23 -11.05 -15.61
N LYS A 72 25.14 -10.54 -15.02
CA LYS A 72 24.09 -9.78 -15.72
C LYS A 72 23.55 -8.66 -14.85
N LEU A 73 23.11 -7.59 -15.51
CA LEU A 73 22.34 -6.51 -14.91
C LEU A 73 20.90 -6.61 -15.41
N LEU A 74 19.95 -6.46 -14.50
CA LEU A 74 18.53 -6.46 -14.81
C LEU A 74 17.89 -5.16 -14.31
N THR A 75 16.80 -4.75 -14.94
CA THR A 75 15.91 -3.72 -14.40
C THR A 75 15.26 -4.24 -13.11
N PRO A 76 14.69 -3.36 -12.27
CA PRO A 76 13.88 -3.79 -11.12
C PRO A 76 12.74 -4.76 -11.49
N GLU A 77 12.24 -4.70 -12.72
CA GLU A 77 11.21 -5.58 -13.29
C GLU A 77 11.78 -6.91 -13.81
N GLY A 78 13.11 -7.11 -13.77
CA GLY A 78 13.79 -8.34 -14.16
C GLY A 78 14.21 -8.43 -15.63
N VAL A 79 14.10 -7.33 -16.39
CA VAL A 79 14.51 -7.28 -17.80
C VAL A 79 16.02 -7.11 -17.91
N HIS A 80 16.70 -7.90 -18.74
CA HIS A 80 18.15 -7.80 -18.91
C HIS A 80 18.57 -6.47 -19.56
N ILE A 81 19.57 -5.82 -18.97
CA ILE A 81 20.20 -4.59 -19.47
C ILE A 81 21.60 -4.95 -19.97
N PRO A 82 21.85 -4.88 -21.30
CA PRO A 82 23.19 -5.00 -21.84
C PRO A 82 24.13 -3.94 -21.23
N HIS A 83 25.35 -4.34 -20.87
CA HIS A 83 26.29 -3.47 -20.14
C HIS A 83 26.63 -2.16 -20.89
N ASP A 84 26.63 -2.19 -22.22
CA ASP A 84 26.84 -1.04 -23.10
C ASP A 84 25.64 -0.08 -23.19
N GLN A 85 24.49 -0.48 -22.66
CA GLN A 85 23.26 0.33 -22.55
C GLN A 85 22.97 0.73 -21.10
N THR A 86 23.93 0.50 -20.19
CA THR A 86 23.79 0.92 -18.80
C THR A 86 24.30 2.35 -18.60
N PRO A 87 23.88 3.02 -17.52
CA PRO A 87 24.47 4.31 -17.13
C PRO A 87 25.99 4.28 -16.92
N LEU A 88 26.60 3.09 -16.77
CA LEU A 88 28.05 2.90 -16.70
C LEU A 88 28.73 3.12 -18.05
N ALA A 89 28.04 2.86 -19.16
CA ALA A 89 28.54 3.16 -20.50
C ALA A 89 28.29 4.62 -20.86
N ASP A 90 27.10 5.14 -20.53
CA ASP A 90 26.72 6.52 -20.81
C ASP A 90 27.67 7.53 -20.15
N ILE A 91 28.22 7.23 -18.97
CA ILE A 91 29.12 8.15 -18.27
C ILE A 91 30.43 8.41 -19.02
N LEU A 92 30.91 7.46 -19.83
CA LEU A 92 32.12 7.64 -20.65
C LEU A 92 31.91 8.69 -21.75
N VAL A 93 30.66 8.84 -22.22
CA VAL A 93 30.29 9.82 -23.26
C VAL A 93 29.83 11.13 -22.63
N THR A 94 28.93 11.03 -21.66
CA THR A 94 28.25 12.20 -21.07
C THR A 94 29.10 12.89 -20.01
N GLN A 95 30.02 12.17 -19.37
CA GLN A 95 30.83 12.65 -18.25
C GLN A 95 30.00 13.25 -17.10
N LYS A 96 28.73 12.82 -16.97
CA LYS A 96 27.82 13.28 -15.91
C LYS A 96 27.63 12.19 -14.86
N ALA A 97 27.68 12.58 -13.59
CA ALA A 97 27.42 11.67 -12.49
C ALA A 97 25.97 11.15 -12.55
N VAL A 98 25.79 9.88 -12.18
CA VAL A 98 24.49 9.20 -12.09
C VAL A 98 24.32 8.74 -10.64
N THR A 99 23.25 9.18 -10.00
CA THR A 99 22.95 8.86 -8.60
C THR A 99 21.68 8.04 -8.48
N ASN A 100 21.61 7.18 -7.47
CA ASN A 100 20.44 6.39 -7.12
C ASN A 100 19.92 5.48 -8.24
N PHE A 101 20.82 4.94 -9.07
CA PHE A 101 20.43 4.00 -10.12
C PHE A 101 20.10 2.65 -9.51
N ARG A 102 18.82 2.25 -9.55
CA ARG A 102 18.35 0.96 -9.04
C ARG A 102 18.42 -0.10 -10.13
N THR A 103 19.06 -1.21 -9.81
CA THR A 103 19.20 -2.36 -10.71
C THR A 103 19.32 -3.65 -9.90
N ILE A 104 19.22 -4.79 -10.57
CA ILE A 104 19.41 -6.11 -9.97
C ILE A 104 20.63 -6.76 -10.62
N ILE A 105 21.59 -7.16 -9.79
CA ILE A 105 22.70 -8.01 -10.23
C ILE A 105 22.25 -9.46 -10.16
N GLU A 106 22.23 -10.15 -11.30
CA GLU A 106 22.08 -11.60 -11.36
C GLU A 106 23.48 -12.23 -11.40
N ARG A 107 23.75 -13.11 -10.43
CA ARG A 107 25.01 -13.85 -10.31
C ARG A 107 24.99 -15.10 -11.18
N ARG A 108 26.15 -15.73 -11.39
CA ARG A 108 26.27 -16.97 -12.17
C ARG A 108 25.47 -18.14 -11.61
N ASP A 109 25.31 -18.20 -10.30
CA ASP A 109 24.48 -19.20 -9.62
C ASP A 109 22.97 -18.93 -9.74
N GLY A 110 22.58 -17.86 -10.44
CA GLY A 110 21.19 -17.43 -10.63
C GLY A 110 20.62 -16.60 -9.48
N SER A 111 21.36 -16.41 -8.38
CA SER A 111 20.91 -15.58 -7.27
C SER A 111 20.91 -14.10 -7.68
N ARG A 112 19.93 -13.35 -7.15
CA ARG A 112 19.67 -11.96 -7.51
C ARG A 112 19.92 -11.03 -6.32
N VAL A 113 20.66 -9.98 -6.56
CA VAL A 113 21.02 -8.97 -5.56
C VAL A 113 20.50 -7.62 -6.04
N PRO A 114 19.41 -7.09 -5.45
CA PRO A 114 18.99 -5.72 -5.73
C PRO A 114 20.04 -4.75 -5.19
N VAL A 115 20.39 -3.75 -6.00
CA VAL A 115 21.41 -2.78 -5.65
C VAL A 115 21.02 -1.36 -6.02
N LEU A 116 21.59 -0.40 -5.29
CA LEU A 116 21.58 1.02 -5.62
C LEU A 116 23.00 1.46 -6.01
N ALA A 117 23.17 1.94 -7.23
CA ALA A 117 24.45 2.38 -7.77
C ALA A 117 24.55 3.90 -7.84
N ASN A 118 25.73 4.43 -7.51
CA ASN A 118 26.12 5.82 -7.70
C ASN A 118 27.45 5.88 -8.45
N ILE A 119 27.41 6.48 -9.64
CA ILE A 119 28.49 6.44 -10.62
C ILE A 119 29.01 7.87 -10.80
N VAL A 120 30.32 8.08 -10.59
CA VAL A 120 30.95 9.39 -10.59
C VAL A 120 32.16 9.37 -11.54
N PRO A 121 32.29 10.32 -12.48
CA PRO A 121 33.44 10.38 -13.37
C PRO A 121 34.68 10.88 -12.61
N LEU A 122 35.86 10.39 -13.02
CA LEU A 122 37.15 10.77 -12.45
C LEU A 122 37.98 11.48 -13.51
N PHE A 123 38.59 12.60 -13.13
CA PHE A 123 39.41 13.44 -14.00
C PHE A 123 40.80 13.66 -13.40
N ASP A 124 41.79 13.89 -14.27
CA ASP A 124 43.09 14.38 -13.86
C ASP A 124 43.08 15.90 -13.63
N GLU A 125 44.23 16.46 -13.24
CA GLU A 125 44.41 17.90 -13.01
C GLU A 125 44.20 18.75 -14.27
N ASN A 126 44.32 18.16 -15.47
CA ASN A 126 44.12 18.82 -16.76
C ASN A 126 42.68 18.69 -17.28
N GLY A 127 41.78 18.05 -16.52
CA GLY A 127 40.39 17.81 -16.91
C GLY A 127 40.19 16.63 -17.88
N ILE A 128 41.22 15.80 -18.08
CA ILE A 128 41.13 14.58 -18.89
C ILE A 128 40.47 13.48 -18.05
N MET A 129 39.45 12.83 -18.60
CA MET A 129 38.76 11.73 -17.93
C MET A 129 39.68 10.52 -17.77
N LEU A 130 39.99 10.17 -16.53
CA LEU A 130 40.75 8.98 -16.15
C LEU A 130 39.87 7.71 -16.19
N GLY A 131 38.58 7.87 -15.95
CA GLY A 131 37.60 6.79 -15.86
C GLY A 131 36.43 7.16 -14.96
N PHE A 132 35.90 6.20 -14.20
CA PHE A 132 34.82 6.45 -13.26
C PHE A 132 34.90 5.56 -12.03
N MET A 133 34.30 6.01 -10.93
CA MET A 133 34.07 5.25 -9.72
C MET A 133 32.60 4.90 -9.61
N ASN A 134 32.29 3.68 -9.20
CA ASN A 134 30.93 3.29 -8.83
C ASN A 134 30.89 2.81 -7.38
N SER A 135 29.91 3.29 -6.63
CA SER A 135 29.55 2.75 -5.32
C SER A 135 28.19 2.03 -5.41
N VAL A 136 28.16 0.81 -4.92
CA VAL A 136 27.03 -0.12 -5.04
C VAL A 136 26.59 -0.56 -3.65
N GLN A 137 25.36 -0.18 -3.28
CA GLN A 137 24.75 -0.57 -2.01
C GLN A 137 23.87 -1.81 -2.21
N ASP A 138 24.06 -2.83 -1.37
CA ASP A 138 23.25 -4.05 -1.33
C ASP A 138 21.90 -3.78 -0.62
N LEU A 139 20.79 -3.99 -1.33
CA LEU A 139 19.44 -3.74 -0.83
C LEU A 139 18.73 -5.01 -0.32
N ARG A 140 19.38 -6.18 -0.28
CA ARG A 140 18.73 -7.45 0.12
C ARG A 140 18.07 -7.38 1.50
N GLN A 141 18.76 -6.79 2.48
CA GLN A 141 18.23 -6.65 3.84
C GLN A 141 17.02 -5.71 3.89
N GLN A 142 17.06 -4.59 3.16
CA GLN A 142 15.94 -3.65 3.09
C GLN A 142 14.72 -4.30 2.42
N VAL A 143 14.92 -4.94 1.26
CA VAL A 143 13.83 -5.65 0.56
C VAL A 143 13.24 -6.75 1.44
N ALA A 144 14.07 -7.52 2.16
CA ALA A 144 13.59 -8.56 3.08
C ALA A 144 12.82 -7.97 4.27
N GLN A 145 13.27 -6.84 4.81
CA GLN A 145 12.56 -6.11 5.87
C GLN A 145 11.21 -5.59 5.40
N ASP A 146 11.15 -4.96 4.22
CA ASP A 146 9.92 -4.45 3.62
C ASP A 146 8.91 -5.58 3.38
N LEU A 147 9.36 -6.71 2.82
CA LEU A 147 8.51 -7.88 2.62
C LEU A 147 8.01 -8.45 3.95
N ASN A 148 8.87 -8.56 4.96
CA ASN A 148 8.48 -9.08 6.27
C ASN A 148 7.48 -8.15 6.98
N GLN A 149 7.68 -6.83 6.88
CA GLN A 149 6.74 -5.83 7.38
C GLN A 149 5.38 -5.97 6.70
N GLN A 150 5.35 -6.07 5.37
CA GLN A 150 4.11 -6.31 4.62
C GLN A 150 3.44 -7.62 5.04
N HIS A 151 4.20 -8.70 5.27
CA HIS A 151 3.65 -9.96 5.75
C HIS A 151 3.01 -9.82 7.13
N LEU A 152 3.67 -9.12 8.05
CA LEU A 152 3.15 -8.87 9.40
C LEU A 152 1.90 -7.99 9.36
N GLU A 153 1.88 -6.93 8.56
CA GLU A 153 0.71 -6.06 8.36
C GLU A 153 -0.47 -6.85 7.78
N ASN A 154 -0.23 -7.72 6.80
CA ASN A 154 -1.26 -8.61 6.26
C ASN A 154 -1.78 -9.60 7.32
N ALA A 155 -0.89 -10.18 8.14
CA ALA A 155 -1.28 -11.11 9.20
C ALA A 155 -2.11 -10.41 10.28
N LEU A 156 -1.72 -9.19 10.67
CA LEU A 156 -2.47 -8.34 11.59
C LEU A 156 -3.85 -8.00 11.02
N PHE A 157 -3.94 -7.60 9.75
CA PHE A 157 -5.21 -7.36 9.08
C PHE A 157 -6.11 -8.60 9.06
N GLN A 158 -5.56 -9.79 8.78
CA GLN A 158 -6.33 -11.04 8.83
C GLN A 158 -6.78 -11.39 10.26
N SER A 159 -5.94 -11.16 11.26
CA SER A 159 -6.29 -11.37 12.68
C SER A 159 -7.41 -10.44 13.12
N GLN A 160 -7.32 -9.15 12.77
CA GLN A 160 -8.36 -8.14 13.07
C GLN A 160 -9.66 -8.41 12.31
N LYS A 161 -9.57 -8.89 11.06
CA LYS A 161 -10.74 -9.40 10.35
C LYS A 161 -11.39 -10.55 11.14
N MET A 162 -10.60 -11.49 11.66
CA MET A 162 -11.13 -12.61 12.43
C MET A 162 -11.73 -12.18 13.78
N GLU A 163 -11.15 -11.18 14.43
CA GLU A 163 -11.66 -10.59 15.67
C GLU A 163 -12.98 -9.84 15.45
N MET A 164 -13.06 -9.01 14.39
CA MET A 164 -14.30 -8.37 13.97
C MET A 164 -15.35 -9.40 13.55
N VAL A 165 -14.95 -10.46 12.84
CA VAL A 165 -15.84 -11.59 12.52
C VAL A 165 -16.32 -12.25 13.81
N GLY A 166 -15.49 -12.43 14.83
CA GLY A 166 -15.90 -12.98 16.13
C GLY A 166 -16.94 -12.11 16.83
N GLN A 167 -16.73 -10.79 16.88
CA GLN A 167 -17.68 -9.85 17.49
C GLN A 167 -18.99 -9.76 16.71
N ILE A 168 -18.93 -9.70 15.38
CA ILE A 168 -20.10 -9.68 14.50
C ILE A 168 -20.85 -11.01 14.60
N THR A 169 -20.15 -12.15 14.60
CA THR A 169 -20.78 -13.48 14.70
C THR A 169 -21.43 -13.68 16.08
N SER A 170 -20.86 -13.13 17.15
CA SER A 170 -21.47 -13.19 18.48
C SER A 170 -22.78 -12.40 18.56
N GLY A 171 -22.81 -11.18 18.01
CA GLY A 171 -24.05 -10.39 17.89
C GLY A 171 -25.07 -10.99 16.92
N LEU A 172 -24.60 -11.53 15.79
CA LEU A 172 -25.45 -12.16 14.78
C LEU A 172 -26.03 -13.49 15.26
N ALA A 173 -25.27 -14.29 16.01
CA ALA A 173 -25.74 -15.52 16.63
C ALA A 173 -26.82 -15.23 17.67
N HIS A 174 -26.66 -14.17 18.46
CA HIS A 174 -27.69 -13.70 19.36
C HIS A 174 -28.97 -13.32 18.61
N ASP A 175 -28.87 -12.57 17.51
CA ASP A 175 -30.04 -12.17 16.73
C ASP A 175 -30.68 -13.32 15.95
N PHE A 176 -29.88 -14.29 15.49
CA PHE A 176 -30.37 -15.53 14.89
C PHE A 176 -31.14 -16.37 15.91
N ASN A 177 -30.60 -16.50 17.12
CA ASN A 177 -31.29 -17.16 18.24
C ASN A 177 -32.59 -16.42 18.61
N ASN A 178 -32.63 -15.09 18.51
CA ASN A 178 -33.86 -14.32 18.72
C ASN A 178 -34.93 -14.61 17.68
N GLN A 179 -34.56 -14.75 16.39
CA GLN A 179 -35.53 -15.14 15.35
C GLN A 179 -36.05 -16.57 15.56
N LEU A 180 -35.16 -17.51 15.92
CA LEU A 180 -35.57 -18.88 16.24
C LEU A 180 -36.51 -18.94 17.44
N ALA A 181 -36.23 -18.16 18.51
CA ALA A 181 -37.12 -18.08 19.67
C ALA A 181 -38.49 -17.50 19.30
N SER A 182 -38.54 -16.47 18.44
CA SER A 182 -39.80 -15.89 17.94
C SER A 182 -40.60 -16.90 17.11
N MET A 183 -39.94 -17.68 16.24
CA MET A 183 -40.60 -18.76 15.49
C MET A 183 -41.16 -19.83 16.41
N SER A 184 -40.34 -20.34 17.34
CA SER A 184 -40.76 -21.37 18.29
C SER A 184 -41.96 -20.91 19.10
N MET A 185 -41.99 -19.65 19.55
CA MET A 185 -43.13 -19.10 20.28
C MET A 185 -44.39 -19.02 19.42
N ALA A 186 -44.29 -18.56 18.17
CA ALA A 186 -45.42 -18.49 17.25
C ALA A 186 -45.99 -19.89 16.94
N LEU A 187 -45.13 -20.89 16.73
CA LEU A 187 -45.53 -22.28 16.53
C LEU A 187 -46.20 -22.88 17.78
N SER A 188 -45.65 -22.67 18.97
CA SER A 188 -46.27 -23.16 20.21
C SER A 188 -47.65 -22.51 20.47
N LEU A 189 -47.82 -21.24 20.10
CA LEU A 189 -49.12 -20.56 20.18
C LEU A 189 -50.12 -21.10 19.15
N MET A 190 -49.67 -21.44 17.94
CA MET A 190 -50.51 -22.13 16.96
C MET A 190 -50.96 -23.50 17.46
N GLU A 191 -50.04 -24.33 17.95
CA GLU A 191 -50.36 -25.68 18.45
C GLU A 191 -51.38 -25.64 19.59
N LYS A 192 -51.24 -24.67 20.50
CA LYS A 192 -52.16 -24.49 21.62
C LYS A 192 -53.56 -24.03 21.19
N ASP A 193 -53.62 -23.16 20.20
CA ASP A 193 -54.86 -22.50 19.78
C ASP A 193 -55.51 -23.22 18.57
N VAL A 194 -54.92 -24.30 18.03
CA VAL A 194 -55.34 -24.93 16.76
C VAL A 194 -56.78 -25.46 16.79
N ASP A 195 -57.23 -25.97 17.94
CA ASP A 195 -58.57 -26.54 18.12
C ASP A 195 -59.59 -25.51 18.64
N THR A 196 -59.14 -24.35 19.11
CA THR A 196 -59.98 -23.40 19.89
C THR A 196 -60.05 -21.98 19.30
N ALA A 197 -59.13 -21.60 18.41
CA ALA A 197 -59.10 -20.27 17.82
C ALA A 197 -59.67 -20.22 16.39
N GLY A 198 -60.30 -19.09 16.04
CA GLY A 198 -60.76 -18.85 14.68
C GLY A 198 -59.61 -18.61 13.68
N SER A 199 -59.89 -18.89 12.40
CA SER A 199 -58.95 -18.79 11.27
C SER A 199 -58.09 -17.51 11.25
N SER A 200 -58.62 -16.35 11.66
CA SER A 200 -57.86 -15.09 11.62
C SER A 200 -56.74 -15.00 12.67
N ARG A 201 -56.86 -15.72 13.79
CA ARG A 201 -55.85 -15.72 14.86
C ARG A 201 -54.68 -16.66 14.51
N LEU A 202 -54.98 -17.82 13.94
CA LEU A 202 -53.97 -18.72 13.36
C LEU A 202 -53.19 -18.06 12.22
N SER A 203 -53.88 -17.29 11.36
CA SER A 203 -53.22 -16.50 10.30
C SER A 203 -52.19 -15.51 10.86
N LYS A 204 -52.49 -14.83 11.97
CA LYS A 204 -51.54 -13.89 12.59
C LYS A 204 -50.29 -14.57 13.12
N TYR A 205 -50.41 -15.75 13.72
CA TYR A 205 -49.24 -16.51 14.16
C TYR A 205 -48.42 -16.99 12.95
N TYR A 206 -49.07 -17.29 11.83
CA TYR A 206 -48.40 -17.73 10.60
C TYR A 206 -47.56 -16.62 10.00
N ASP A 207 -48.11 -15.41 9.96
CA ASP A 207 -47.39 -14.23 9.48
C ASP A 207 -46.16 -13.92 10.35
N LEU A 208 -46.27 -14.03 11.69
CA LEU A 208 -45.13 -13.85 12.60
C LEU A 208 -44.02 -14.88 12.36
N CYS A 209 -44.40 -16.14 12.09
CA CYS A 209 -43.45 -17.19 11.79
C CYS A 209 -42.74 -16.95 10.45
N ARG A 210 -43.50 -16.55 9.42
CA ARG A 210 -42.96 -16.24 8.08
C ARG A 210 -41.99 -15.06 8.13
N GLU A 211 -42.33 -14.00 8.86
CA GLU A 211 -41.49 -12.81 8.99
C GLU A 211 -40.17 -13.12 9.71
N ALA A 212 -40.20 -13.97 10.74
CA ALA A 212 -38.97 -14.43 11.39
C ALA A 212 -38.08 -15.24 10.44
N VAL A 213 -38.67 -16.02 9.51
CA VAL A 213 -37.92 -16.86 8.55
C VAL A 213 -37.21 -15.98 7.54
N GLU A 214 -37.92 -15.01 6.97
CA GLU A 214 -37.35 -14.05 6.01
C GLU A 214 -36.17 -13.28 6.61
N ARG A 215 -36.29 -12.84 7.87
CA ARG A 215 -35.20 -12.16 8.60
C ARG A 215 -34.00 -13.07 8.84
N ALA A 216 -34.21 -14.31 9.28
CA ALA A 216 -33.13 -15.28 9.51
C ALA A 216 -32.38 -15.63 8.21
N THR A 217 -33.09 -15.81 7.09
CA THR A 217 -32.50 -16.08 5.78
C THR A 217 -31.64 -14.91 5.28
N SER A 218 -32.13 -13.68 5.42
CA SER A 218 -31.36 -12.47 5.05
C SER A 218 -30.06 -12.34 5.86
N LEU A 219 -30.12 -12.65 7.15
CA LEU A 219 -28.96 -12.63 8.05
C LEU A 219 -27.86 -13.62 7.60
N ALA A 220 -28.26 -14.85 7.25
CA ALA A 220 -27.35 -15.91 6.83
C ALA A 220 -26.65 -15.60 5.49
N ASP A 221 -27.39 -15.03 4.52
CA ASP A 221 -26.85 -14.69 3.21
C ASP A 221 -25.81 -13.56 3.29
N ASN A 222 -26.04 -12.56 4.14
CA ASN A 222 -25.07 -11.49 4.40
C ASN A 222 -23.76 -12.02 5.01
N LEU A 223 -23.85 -13.01 5.91
CA LEU A 223 -22.67 -13.66 6.51
C LEU A 223 -21.85 -14.44 5.45
N LEU A 224 -22.53 -15.18 4.57
CA LEU A 224 -21.90 -15.98 3.52
C LEU A 224 -21.23 -15.12 2.44
N ARG A 225 -21.80 -13.95 2.10
CA ARG A 225 -21.20 -13.01 1.16
C ARG A 225 -19.93 -12.36 1.72
N PHE A 226 -19.91 -12.03 3.01
CA PHE A 226 -18.76 -11.42 3.69
C PHE A 226 -17.59 -12.39 3.92
N SER A 227 -17.88 -13.68 4.11
CA SER A 227 -16.87 -14.73 4.37
C SER A 227 -16.02 -15.09 3.13
N ARG A 228 -16.47 -14.78 1.91
CA ARG A 228 -15.78 -15.22 0.67
C ARG A 228 -14.42 -14.52 0.50
N LYS A 229 -13.36 -15.29 0.72
CA LYS A 229 -11.96 -14.96 0.38
C LYS A 229 -11.80 -14.99 -1.15
N ARG A 230 -11.57 -13.85 -1.80
CA ARG A 230 -11.07 -13.78 -3.19
C ARG A 230 -9.69 -13.14 -3.19
N ALA A 231 -8.85 -13.56 -4.15
CA ALA A 231 -7.46 -13.15 -4.28
C ALA A 231 -7.29 -11.62 -4.45
N LYS A 232 -6.09 -11.13 -4.13
CA LYS A 232 -5.61 -9.74 -4.29
C LYS A 232 -5.59 -9.29 -5.76
N LYS A 233 -6.77 -9.13 -6.38
CA LYS A 233 -6.89 -8.52 -7.71
C LYS A 233 -7.26 -7.06 -7.55
N LEU A 234 -6.51 -6.18 -8.22
CA LEU A 234 -6.95 -4.82 -8.47
C LEU A 234 -8.01 -4.87 -9.57
N GLU A 235 -9.16 -4.28 -9.29
CA GLU A 235 -10.31 -4.29 -10.18
C GLU A 235 -10.64 -2.85 -10.56
N ARG A 236 -11.23 -2.69 -11.75
CA ARG A 236 -11.85 -1.43 -12.15
C ARG A 236 -13.18 -1.31 -11.40
N ILE A 237 -13.31 -0.30 -10.56
CA ILE A 237 -14.42 -0.13 -9.62
C ILE A 237 -15.16 1.16 -9.91
N ASP A 238 -16.48 1.03 -9.99
CA ASP A 238 -17.42 2.14 -9.89
C ASP A 238 -17.65 2.46 -8.40
N PRO A 239 -17.22 3.63 -7.89
CA PRO A 239 -17.35 3.97 -6.48
C PRO A 239 -18.82 4.06 -6.03
N ASN A 240 -19.73 4.46 -6.94
CA ASN A 240 -21.15 4.57 -6.63
C ASN A 240 -21.76 3.20 -6.38
N GLN A 241 -21.42 2.20 -7.21
CA GLN A 241 -21.91 0.83 -7.04
C GLN A 241 -21.44 0.21 -5.72
N VAL A 242 -20.21 0.51 -5.29
CA VAL A 242 -19.70 0.03 -3.99
C VAL A 242 -20.49 0.67 -2.84
N LEU A 243 -20.66 1.99 -2.84
CA LEU A 243 -21.41 2.70 -1.79
C LEU A 243 -22.88 2.25 -1.72
N LEU A 244 -23.53 2.09 -2.87
CA LEU A 244 -24.90 1.56 -2.96
C LEU A 244 -24.98 0.11 -2.44
N GLY A 245 -24.05 -0.75 -2.87
CA GLY A 245 -24.01 -2.15 -2.43
C GLY A 245 -23.73 -2.31 -0.93
N MET A 246 -23.00 -1.36 -0.34
CA MET A 246 -22.70 -1.34 1.09
C MET A 246 -23.75 -0.64 1.95
N ALA A 247 -24.71 0.09 1.37
CA ALA A 247 -25.62 0.96 2.11
C ALA A 247 -26.34 0.26 3.27
N SER A 248 -26.82 -0.97 3.05
CA SER A 248 -27.47 -1.77 4.10
C SER A 248 -26.50 -2.14 5.23
N LEU A 249 -25.29 -2.55 4.88
CA LEU A 249 -24.24 -2.91 5.83
C LEU A 249 -23.81 -1.70 6.67
N ILE A 250 -23.64 -0.54 6.02
CA ILE A 250 -23.30 0.72 6.69
C ILE A 250 -24.41 1.11 7.65
N ARG A 251 -25.69 1.07 7.24
CA ARG A 251 -26.85 1.35 8.12
C ARG A 251 -26.84 0.48 9.37
N THR A 252 -26.57 -0.82 9.22
CA THR A 252 -26.44 -1.74 10.35
C THR A 252 -25.26 -1.38 11.25
N ALA A 253 -24.11 -1.03 10.68
CA ALA A 253 -22.90 -0.70 11.43
C ALA A 253 -23.04 0.61 12.23
N VAL A 254 -23.69 1.63 11.67
CA VAL A 254 -23.90 2.93 12.33
C VAL A 254 -25.11 2.92 13.28
N GLY A 255 -26.03 1.97 13.13
CA GLY A 255 -27.21 1.81 13.99
C GLY A 255 -28.32 2.81 13.70
N SER A 256 -29.45 2.67 14.41
CA SER A 256 -30.68 3.43 14.14
C SER A 256 -30.62 4.93 14.47
N LYS A 257 -29.63 5.37 15.25
CA LYS A 257 -29.47 6.77 15.64
C LYS A 257 -28.77 7.63 14.59
N VAL A 258 -28.11 7.02 13.61
CA VAL A 258 -27.37 7.72 12.56
C VAL A 258 -28.09 7.56 11.24
N VAL A 259 -28.39 8.69 10.59
CA VAL A 259 -28.97 8.72 9.25
C VAL A 259 -27.85 8.61 8.23
N LEU A 260 -27.93 7.60 7.34
CA LEU A 260 -27.03 7.46 6.21
C LEU A 260 -27.60 8.18 4.98
N ASP A 261 -26.84 9.16 4.47
CA ASP A 261 -27.11 9.86 3.22
C ASP A 261 -26.04 9.54 2.16
N LEU A 262 -26.46 9.43 0.89
CA LEU A 262 -25.59 9.10 -0.25
C LEU A 262 -25.77 10.15 -1.35
N SER A 263 -24.81 11.08 -1.44
CA SER A 263 -24.77 12.13 -2.46
C SER A 263 -23.79 11.76 -3.58
N LEU A 264 -24.23 10.89 -4.48
CA LEU A 264 -23.36 10.28 -5.51
C LEU A 264 -23.40 11.07 -6.82
N ALA A 265 -22.24 11.45 -7.35
CA ALA A 265 -22.16 12.08 -8.68
C ALA A 265 -22.54 11.07 -9.77
N PRO A 266 -23.47 11.41 -10.69
CA PRO A 266 -24.02 10.45 -11.66
C PRO A 266 -22.96 9.88 -12.61
N ASP A 267 -21.92 10.66 -12.94
CA ASP A 267 -20.87 10.29 -13.90
C ASP A 267 -19.48 10.15 -13.25
N ALA A 268 -19.44 9.72 -11.99
CA ALA A 268 -18.18 9.52 -11.26
C ALA A 268 -17.24 8.59 -12.04
N ARG A 269 -15.96 8.97 -12.19
CA ARG A 269 -15.01 8.14 -12.93
C ARG A 269 -14.70 6.84 -12.17
N PHE A 270 -14.20 5.85 -12.91
CA PHE A 270 -13.77 4.60 -12.30
C PHE A 270 -12.44 4.78 -11.55
N LEU A 271 -12.24 4.00 -10.51
CA LEU A 271 -10.97 3.86 -9.80
C LEU A 271 -10.43 2.43 -9.97
N LYS A 272 -9.12 2.25 -9.83
CA LYS A 272 -8.49 0.92 -9.81
C LYS A 272 -8.08 0.60 -8.37
N ALA A 273 -8.79 -0.32 -7.72
CA ALA A 273 -8.48 -0.71 -6.35
C ALA A 273 -8.86 -2.16 -6.05
N ASN A 274 -8.43 -2.67 -4.90
CA ASN A 274 -8.98 -3.89 -4.37
C ASN A 274 -10.36 -3.59 -3.74
N LYS A 275 -11.41 -4.22 -4.24
CA LYS A 275 -12.79 -3.97 -3.79
C LYS A 275 -12.97 -4.22 -2.29
N GLN A 276 -12.40 -5.29 -1.76
CA GLN A 276 -12.55 -5.64 -0.34
C GLN A 276 -11.84 -4.64 0.59
N GLN A 277 -10.67 -4.14 0.20
CA GLN A 277 -9.98 -3.09 0.97
C GLN A 277 -10.75 -1.77 0.90
N LEU A 278 -11.34 -1.42 -0.25
CA LEU A 278 -12.19 -0.24 -0.37
C LEU A 278 -13.43 -0.33 0.53
N GLU A 279 -14.12 -1.47 0.50
CA GLU A 279 -15.27 -1.74 1.37
C GLU A 279 -14.87 -1.65 2.86
N SER A 280 -13.71 -2.20 3.23
CA SER A 280 -13.18 -2.08 4.59
C SER A 280 -12.88 -0.64 4.99
N ALA A 281 -12.34 0.17 4.08
CA ALA A 281 -12.04 1.58 4.34
C ALA A 281 -13.32 2.37 4.58
N ILE A 282 -14.34 2.18 3.73
CA ILE A 282 -15.67 2.80 3.87
C ILE A 282 -16.30 2.42 5.22
N LEU A 283 -16.24 1.14 5.60
CA LEU A 283 -16.80 0.66 6.85
C LEU A 283 -16.09 1.27 8.08
N ASN A 284 -14.76 1.37 8.04
CA ASN A 284 -13.98 2.00 9.11
C ASN A 284 -14.36 3.47 9.31
N LEU A 285 -14.56 4.22 8.21
CA LEU A 285 -15.03 5.61 8.27
C LEU A 285 -16.44 5.68 8.88
N ALA A 286 -17.34 4.78 8.49
CA ALA A 286 -18.70 4.74 9.03
C ALA A 286 -18.73 4.44 10.55
N ILE A 287 -17.92 3.48 11.01
CA ILE A 287 -17.82 3.16 12.45
C ILE A 287 -17.27 4.36 13.23
N ASN A 288 -16.24 5.03 12.69
CA ASN A 288 -15.68 6.22 13.34
C ASN A 288 -16.69 7.36 13.40
N ALA A 289 -17.45 7.59 12.33
CA ALA A 289 -18.53 8.57 12.31
C ALA A 289 -19.59 8.28 13.36
N ARG A 290 -20.05 7.02 13.48
CA ARG A 290 -20.99 6.61 14.55
C ARG A 290 -20.45 6.94 15.93
N ASP A 291 -19.18 6.59 16.18
CA ASP A 291 -18.59 6.78 17.50
C ASP A 291 -18.40 8.28 17.84
N ALA A 292 -18.25 9.12 16.82
CA ALA A 292 -18.28 10.58 16.96
C ALA A 292 -19.70 11.15 17.17
N MET A 293 -20.76 10.36 17.01
CA MET A 293 -22.17 10.75 17.09
C MET A 293 -22.96 9.95 18.14
N PRO A 294 -22.60 9.99 19.45
CA PRO A 294 -23.28 9.20 20.48
C PRO A 294 -24.78 9.57 20.66
N GLY A 295 -25.14 10.81 20.35
CA GLY A 295 -26.52 11.30 20.35
C GLY A 295 -27.30 10.99 19.06
N GLY A 296 -26.67 10.38 18.07
CA GLY A 296 -27.17 10.31 16.70
C GLY A 296 -26.70 11.48 15.84
N GLY A 297 -27.02 11.44 14.55
CA GLY A 297 -26.58 12.44 13.58
C GLY A 297 -26.72 11.96 12.14
N THR A 298 -25.97 12.56 11.23
CA THR A 298 -25.99 12.26 9.81
C THR A 298 -24.58 11.92 9.33
N LEU A 299 -24.45 10.76 8.69
CA LEU A 299 -23.26 10.37 7.94
C LEU A 299 -23.59 10.47 6.45
N THR A 300 -22.89 11.33 5.74
CA THR A 300 -23.03 11.51 4.29
C THR A 300 -21.82 10.92 3.59
N PHE A 301 -22.04 9.97 2.69
CA PHE A 301 -21.02 9.62 1.69
C PHE A 301 -21.30 10.33 0.38
N SER A 302 -20.26 10.90 -0.22
CA SER A 302 -20.37 11.53 -1.54
C SER A 302 -19.26 11.09 -2.47
N THR A 303 -19.56 11.09 -3.77
CA THR A 303 -18.56 10.87 -4.82
C THR A 303 -18.50 12.10 -5.71
N HIS A 304 -17.29 12.51 -6.08
CA HIS A 304 -17.07 13.56 -7.07
C HIS A 304 -15.69 13.42 -7.72
N ASP A 305 -15.54 13.98 -8.92
CA ASP A 305 -14.25 14.02 -9.59
C ASP A 305 -13.54 15.36 -9.35
N VAL A 306 -12.22 15.33 -9.27
CA VAL A 306 -11.39 16.51 -9.12
C VAL A 306 -10.15 16.40 -9.99
N ASN A 307 -9.72 17.51 -10.58
CA ASN A 307 -8.39 17.59 -11.20
C ASN A 307 -7.46 18.26 -10.19
N LEU A 308 -6.45 17.51 -9.76
CA LEU A 308 -5.45 18.00 -8.82
C LEU A 308 -4.22 18.46 -9.59
N ASP A 309 -3.77 19.68 -9.31
CA ASP A 309 -2.54 20.26 -9.82
C ASP A 309 -1.61 20.66 -8.66
N ARG A 310 -0.41 21.16 -8.97
CA ARG A 310 0.54 21.62 -7.96
C ARG A 310 0.09 22.88 -7.21
N SER A 311 -0.86 23.65 -7.74
CA SER A 311 -1.39 24.88 -7.11
C SER A 311 -2.45 24.59 -6.06
N ASN A 312 -3.14 23.46 -6.16
CA ASN A 312 -4.24 23.07 -5.28
C ASN A 312 -3.81 22.28 -4.03
N PHE A 313 -2.50 22.19 -3.73
CA PHE A 313 -2.01 21.37 -2.61
C PHE A 313 -1.20 22.13 -1.55
N THR A 314 -1.65 22.01 -0.29
CA THR A 314 -0.90 22.35 0.92
C THR A 314 0.29 21.40 1.11
N GLN A 315 1.50 21.92 0.87
CA GLN A 315 2.88 21.55 1.26
C GLN A 315 3.30 20.20 1.90
N HIS A 316 2.46 19.18 2.10
CA HIS A 316 2.80 18.00 2.90
C HIS A 316 2.53 16.66 2.20
N ASN A 317 3.04 16.41 0.98
CA ASN A 317 3.18 15.03 0.47
C ASN A 317 4.19 14.89 -0.68
N SER A 318 5.14 13.96 -0.53
CA SER A 318 6.26 13.72 -1.45
C SER A 318 5.94 12.80 -2.65
N ASN A 319 4.78 12.15 -2.68
CA ASN A 319 4.42 11.11 -3.68
C ASN A 319 3.28 11.51 -4.63
N PHE A 320 2.92 12.80 -4.70
CA PHE A 320 1.80 13.29 -5.51
C PHE A 320 2.14 13.39 -7.01
N GLN A 321 1.19 12.97 -7.87
CA GLN A 321 1.23 13.18 -9.32
C GLN A 321 0.03 14.04 -9.75
N PRO A 322 0.24 15.18 -10.43
CA PRO A 322 -0.86 15.95 -11.00
C PRO A 322 -1.73 15.10 -11.95
N GLY A 323 -3.05 15.24 -11.87
CA GLY A 323 -3.96 14.45 -12.71
C GLY A 323 -5.42 14.47 -12.28
N SER A 324 -6.22 13.64 -12.93
CA SER A 324 -7.63 13.42 -12.59
C SER A 324 -7.77 12.40 -11.47
N TYR A 325 -8.55 12.75 -10.47
CA TYR A 325 -8.83 11.92 -9.30
C TYR A 325 -10.33 11.74 -9.11
N VAL A 326 -10.69 10.57 -8.57
CA VAL A 326 -12.01 10.23 -8.06
C VAL A 326 -11.96 10.38 -6.54
N VAL A 327 -12.90 11.10 -5.97
CA VAL A 327 -12.96 11.35 -4.53
C VAL A 327 -14.16 10.65 -3.94
N ILE A 328 -13.93 9.89 -2.87
CA ILE A 328 -14.96 9.38 -1.97
C ILE A 328 -14.83 10.14 -0.66
N SER A 329 -15.86 10.90 -0.30
CA SER A 329 -15.89 11.66 0.95
C SER A 329 -16.84 11.03 1.95
N ALA A 330 -16.46 11.06 3.23
CA ALA A 330 -17.31 10.69 4.36
C ALA A 330 -17.40 11.89 5.31
N VAL A 331 -18.61 12.40 5.50
CA VAL A 331 -18.89 13.58 6.32
C VAL A 331 -19.83 13.20 7.45
N ASP A 332 -19.41 13.40 8.68
CA ASP A 332 -20.26 13.32 9.86
C ASP A 332 -20.44 14.69 10.51
N ASN A 333 -21.55 14.87 11.23
CA ASN A 333 -21.82 16.04 12.05
C ASN A 333 -21.66 15.74 13.55
N GLY A 334 -20.69 14.88 13.88
CA GLY A 334 -20.39 14.49 15.25
C GLY A 334 -19.61 15.54 16.03
N ILE A 335 -18.99 15.09 17.12
CA ILE A 335 -18.25 15.95 18.07
C ILE A 335 -16.98 16.58 17.48
N GLY A 336 -16.49 16.09 16.34
CA GLY A 336 -15.25 16.54 15.71
C GLY A 336 -13.99 16.27 16.56
N MET A 337 -12.87 16.86 16.14
CA MET A 337 -11.55 16.65 16.74
C MET A 337 -10.83 17.99 16.97
N THR A 338 -10.01 18.06 18.02
CA THR A 338 -9.08 19.18 18.22
C THR A 338 -7.89 19.07 17.26
N ALA A 339 -7.17 20.18 17.02
CA ALA A 339 -5.97 20.17 16.17
C ALA A 339 -4.91 19.15 16.64
N GLU A 340 -4.73 19.01 17.96
CA GLU A 340 -3.79 18.05 18.57
C GLU A 340 -4.15 16.59 18.28
N VAL A 341 -5.46 16.28 18.22
CA VAL A 341 -5.97 14.96 17.86
C VAL A 341 -5.81 14.73 16.36
N LEU A 342 -6.14 15.75 15.55
CA LEU A 342 -6.05 15.69 14.09
C LEU A 342 -4.63 15.38 13.60
N ASP A 343 -3.61 15.97 14.23
CA ASP A 343 -2.19 15.70 13.93
C ASP A 343 -1.78 14.23 14.18
N LYS A 344 -2.47 13.55 15.11
CA LYS A 344 -2.14 12.19 15.55
C LYS A 344 -3.14 11.14 15.08
N VAL A 345 -4.25 11.55 14.47
CA VAL A 345 -5.40 10.67 14.19
C VAL A 345 -5.07 9.47 13.30
N PHE A 346 -4.01 9.59 12.49
CA PHE A 346 -3.52 8.51 11.62
C PHE A 346 -2.34 7.72 12.20
N ALA A 347 -1.83 8.09 13.37
CA ALA A 347 -0.77 7.34 14.03
C ALA A 347 -1.31 5.95 14.43
N PRO A 348 -0.56 4.87 14.17
CA PRO A 348 -0.97 3.54 14.61
C PRO A 348 -1.24 3.50 16.11
N PHE A 349 -2.31 2.81 16.52
CA PHE A 349 -2.75 2.63 17.91
C PHE A 349 -3.24 3.90 18.61
N PHE A 350 -3.31 5.04 17.93
CA PHE A 350 -3.84 6.26 18.51
C PHE A 350 -5.38 6.18 18.57
N THR A 351 -5.95 6.38 19.77
CA THR A 351 -7.39 6.40 20.00
C THR A 351 -7.73 7.37 21.13
N THR A 352 -8.84 8.08 20.99
CA THR A 352 -9.44 8.93 22.04
C THR A 352 -10.54 8.20 22.81
N LYS A 353 -10.83 6.95 22.45
CA LYS A 353 -11.86 6.10 23.09
C LYS A 353 -11.29 5.43 24.35
N GLU A 354 -12.17 5.08 25.29
CA GLU A 354 -11.83 4.34 26.51
C GLU A 354 -11.08 3.02 26.20
N ASP A 355 -10.23 2.59 27.13
CA ASP A 355 -9.43 1.38 27.02
C ASP A 355 -10.29 0.16 26.64
N GLY A 356 -9.91 -0.52 25.54
CA GLY A 356 -10.61 -1.68 25.01
C GLY A 356 -11.79 -1.39 24.07
N LYS A 357 -12.20 -0.12 23.88
CA LYS A 357 -13.29 0.25 22.96
C LYS A 357 -12.81 0.77 21.59
N GLY A 358 -11.51 0.88 21.39
CA GLY A 358 -10.91 1.28 20.11
C GLY A 358 -9.51 0.70 19.94
N THR A 359 -9.25 0.10 18.79
CA THR A 359 -7.92 -0.46 18.46
C THR A 359 -6.91 0.61 18.02
N GLY A 360 -7.40 1.81 17.66
CA GLY A 360 -6.58 2.89 17.12
C GLY A 360 -5.95 2.60 15.75
N LEU A 361 -6.40 1.54 15.06
CA LEU A 361 -5.81 1.10 13.79
C LEU A 361 -6.69 1.37 12.56
N GLY A 362 -7.97 1.70 12.76
CA GLY A 362 -8.92 1.90 11.67
C GLY A 362 -8.47 2.96 10.67
N LEU A 363 -8.14 4.17 11.15
CA LEU A 363 -7.75 5.29 10.29
C LEU A 363 -6.33 5.14 9.73
N SER A 364 -5.41 4.50 10.45
CA SER A 364 -4.08 4.19 9.91
C SER A 364 -4.15 3.19 8.75
N MET A 365 -5.04 2.19 8.84
CA MET A 365 -5.29 1.24 7.74
C MET A 365 -5.95 1.90 6.54
N VAL A 366 -6.91 2.82 6.76
CA VAL A 366 -7.51 3.60 5.67
C VAL A 366 -6.43 4.40 4.93
N ARG A 367 -5.54 5.09 5.65
CA ARG A 367 -4.42 5.84 5.05
C ARG A 367 -3.47 4.92 4.29
N GLY A 368 -3.09 3.78 4.87
CA GLY A 368 -2.23 2.78 4.22
C GLY A 368 -2.81 2.30 2.89
N PHE A 369 -4.08 1.87 2.89
CA PHE A 369 -4.79 1.45 1.69
C PHE A 369 -4.84 2.56 0.62
N VAL A 370 -5.19 3.78 1.00
CA VAL A 370 -5.25 4.90 0.06
C VAL A 370 -3.88 5.17 -0.56
N ASN A 371 -2.81 5.12 0.23
CA ASN A 371 -1.44 5.27 -0.27
C ASN A 371 -1.01 4.11 -1.19
N GLU A 372 -1.38 2.86 -0.87
CA GLU A 372 -1.13 1.68 -1.74
C GLU A 372 -1.76 1.84 -3.13
N MET A 373 -2.90 2.55 -3.22
CA MET A 373 -3.59 2.82 -4.48
C MET A 373 -3.06 4.08 -5.19
N ASN A 374 -1.89 4.61 -4.79
CA ASN A 374 -1.35 5.91 -5.22
C ASN A 374 -2.34 7.08 -5.02
N GLY A 375 -3.22 6.92 -4.04
CA GLY A 375 -4.21 7.89 -3.65
C GLY A 375 -3.74 8.82 -2.53
N GLN A 376 -4.64 9.68 -2.08
CA GLN A 376 -4.39 10.60 -0.99
C GLN A 376 -5.58 10.75 -0.06
N LEU A 377 -5.29 10.79 1.24
CA LEU A 377 -6.28 11.03 2.28
C LEU A 377 -6.16 12.47 2.79
N SER A 378 -7.27 13.20 2.83
CA SER A 378 -7.36 14.47 3.57
C SER A 378 -8.43 14.39 4.64
N VAL A 379 -8.25 15.17 5.71
CA VAL A 379 -9.21 15.28 6.81
C VAL A 379 -9.37 16.74 7.21
N GLU A 380 -10.61 17.16 7.41
CA GLU A 380 -10.97 18.44 8.01
C GLU A 380 -11.89 18.13 9.19
N SER A 381 -11.59 18.68 10.37
CA SER A 381 -12.42 18.51 11.56
C SER A 381 -12.22 19.66 12.52
N GLU A 382 -13.30 20.10 13.13
CA GLU A 382 -13.30 21.10 14.19
C GLU A 382 -14.22 20.64 15.33
N PRO A 383 -13.89 20.93 16.60
CA PRO A 383 -14.73 20.55 17.73
C PRO A 383 -16.16 21.10 17.58
N GLY A 384 -17.16 20.22 17.65
CA GLY A 384 -18.58 20.55 17.52
C GLY A 384 -19.11 20.72 16.09
N HIS A 385 -18.24 20.63 15.07
CA HIS A 385 -18.62 20.78 13.65
C HIS A 385 -18.52 19.48 12.84
N GLY A 386 -18.07 18.38 13.47
CA GLY A 386 -17.95 17.08 12.83
C GLY A 386 -16.63 16.86 12.11
N THR A 387 -16.62 15.88 11.21
CA THR A 387 -15.42 15.47 10.48
C THR A 387 -15.73 15.21 9.01
N CYS A 388 -14.84 15.65 8.12
CA CYS A 388 -14.84 15.35 6.71
C CYS A 388 -13.55 14.61 6.34
N PHE A 389 -13.66 13.33 6.01
CA PHE A 389 -12.59 12.57 5.37
C PHE A 389 -12.79 12.57 3.86
N ARG A 390 -11.73 12.76 3.07
CA ARG A 390 -11.75 12.62 1.61
C ARG A 390 -10.67 11.65 1.14
N LEU A 391 -11.10 10.57 0.49
CA LEU A 391 -10.24 9.56 -0.13
C LEU A 391 -10.10 9.90 -1.61
N HIS A 392 -8.91 10.31 -2.04
CA HIS A 392 -8.61 10.64 -3.43
C HIS A 392 -7.93 9.43 -4.08
N PHE A 393 -8.46 8.95 -5.20
CA PHE A 393 -7.88 7.87 -5.99
C PHE A 393 -7.58 8.35 -7.41
N PRO A 394 -6.46 7.97 -8.02
CA PRO A 394 -6.22 8.27 -9.43
C PRO A 394 -7.36 7.74 -10.31
N SER A 395 -7.83 8.56 -11.23
CA SER A 395 -8.90 8.19 -12.14
C SER A 395 -8.42 7.15 -13.15
N TYR A 396 -9.26 6.14 -13.39
CA TYR A 396 -9.08 5.09 -14.38
C TYR A 396 -10.05 5.25 -15.58
N GLY A 397 -10.45 6.50 -15.89
CA GLY A 397 -11.26 6.85 -17.06
C GLY A 397 -12.79 6.77 -16.86
N THR A 398 -13.54 7.21 -17.88
CA THR A 398 -15.00 7.41 -17.87
C THR A 398 -15.81 6.35 -18.65
N GLU A 399 -15.23 5.66 -19.65
CA GLU A 399 -16.00 4.74 -20.52
C GLU A 399 -15.52 3.28 -20.53
N HIS A 400 -16.44 2.38 -20.88
CA HIS A 400 -16.33 0.92 -20.99
C HIS A 400 -15.35 0.42 -22.09
N SER A 401 -14.23 1.12 -22.30
CA SER A 401 -13.19 0.69 -23.25
C SER A 401 -12.52 -0.58 -22.75
N MET A 402 -12.87 -1.68 -23.41
CA MET A 402 -12.18 -2.96 -23.35
C MET A 402 -10.78 -2.81 -23.95
N ALA A 403 -9.77 -3.02 -23.12
CA ALA A 403 -8.59 -3.81 -23.48
C ALA A 403 -8.04 -4.37 -22.16
N ILE A 404 -8.52 -5.57 -21.82
CA ILE A 404 -7.69 -6.47 -21.04
C ILE A 404 -6.59 -6.84 -22.03
N ASP A 405 -5.40 -6.25 -21.90
CA ASP A 405 -4.18 -6.87 -22.41
C ASP A 405 -4.03 -8.19 -21.64
N GLY A 406 -4.67 -9.21 -22.19
CA GLY A 406 -4.17 -10.56 -22.16
C GLY A 406 -3.18 -10.70 -23.29
N SER A 407 -1.90 -10.58 -22.95
CA SER A 407 -0.76 -11.11 -23.69
C SER A 407 0.35 -11.27 -22.64
N GLU A 408 0.49 -12.48 -22.08
CA GLU A 408 1.58 -13.43 -22.40
C GLU A 408 2.92 -12.90 -21.84
N GLU A 409 3.62 -13.56 -20.90
CA GLU A 409 3.79 -15.00 -20.59
C GLU A 409 3.71 -15.33 -19.09
#